data_AF-A0A9D7H0I2-F1
#
_entry.id   AF-A0A9D7H0I2-F1
#
_cell.length_a   1.000
_cell.length_b   1.000
_cell.length_c   1.000
_cell.angle_alpha   90.00
_cell.angle_beta   90.00
_cell.angle_gamma   90.00
#
_symmetry.space_group_name_H-M   'P 1'
#
loop_
_entity.id
_entity.type
_entity.pdbx_description
1 polymer ?
#
loop_
_entity_poly.entity_id
_entity_poly.type
_entity_poly.pdbx_seq_one_letter_code
_entity_poly.pdbx_strand_id
1 'polypeptide(L)'
;MKTEGLSRQVMTETPSRVLAFLRGVRTGSELQLKLAKAGYTAAHHEEGIRLLTDALRLAPDALAPERGEEEEVRARAQAAMESVARIDLRRARAALGRRHPDHEAVVFGRVAEAERMGKGNAALTVRMFLDMLSLLESKDPFEGSQLAAEANREALATLADRGFSPALRAEWLALSKVALGETPNAPRPEPKFDDEPAMLALRGWYAEWAETARAVLSSRVDLIRLGLAQRKRASDSSQDDGD
;
A
#
# COMPACT_ATOMS: atom_id res chain seq x y z
N MET A 1 3.84 27.08 -39.14
CA MET A 1 3.17 26.16 -38.18
C MET A 1 2.95 26.91 -36.90
N LYS A 2 1.69 27.10 -36.48
CA LYS A 2 1.35 27.75 -35.21
C LYS A 2 1.63 26.73 -34.10
N THR A 3 2.65 26.97 -33.29
CA THR A 3 2.82 26.30 -31.99
C THR A 3 1.72 26.80 -31.07
N GLU A 4 0.58 26.10 -31.06
CA GLU A 4 -0.43 26.26 -30.01
C GLU A 4 0.23 25.85 -28.68
N GLY A 5 0.53 26.84 -27.85
CA GLY A 5 1.04 26.62 -26.51
C GLY A 5 0.12 25.68 -25.73
N LEU A 6 0.71 24.75 -24.98
CA LEU A 6 -0.05 23.83 -24.14
C LEU A 6 -0.87 24.64 -23.12
N SER A 7 -2.15 24.31 -22.96
CA SER A 7 -2.92 24.89 -21.86
C SER A 7 -2.30 24.44 -20.52
N ARG A 8 -2.26 25.32 -19.52
CA ARG A 8 -1.73 24.99 -18.18
C ARG A 8 -2.35 23.72 -17.59
N GLN A 9 -3.63 23.48 -17.88
CA GLN A 9 -4.32 22.26 -17.47
C GLN A 9 -3.69 20.99 -18.08
N VAL A 10 -3.36 21.02 -19.37
CA VAL A 10 -2.68 19.90 -20.05
C VAL A 10 -1.28 19.69 -19.47
N MET A 11 -0.60 20.77 -19.09
CA MET A 11 0.70 20.67 -18.40
C MET A 11 0.53 20.00 -17.03
N THR A 12 -0.47 20.35 -16.22
CA THR A 12 -0.67 19.71 -14.90
C THR A 12 -1.06 18.22 -15.00
N GLU A 13 -1.86 17.84 -15.99
CA GLU A 13 -2.41 16.47 -16.08
C GLU A 13 -1.46 15.45 -16.73
N THR A 14 -0.61 15.88 -17.65
CA THR A 14 0.26 14.99 -18.44
C THR A 14 1.19 14.14 -17.57
N PRO A 15 1.91 14.68 -16.57
CA PRO A 15 2.79 13.87 -15.71
C PRO A 15 2.06 12.77 -14.95
N SER A 16 0.86 13.07 -14.43
CA SER A 16 0.04 12.08 -13.70
C SER A 16 -0.40 10.93 -14.60
N ARG A 17 -0.74 11.23 -15.86
CA ARG A 17 -1.16 10.23 -16.84
C ARG A 17 0.00 9.37 -17.33
N VAL A 18 1.18 9.96 -17.57
CA VAL A 18 2.39 9.21 -17.92
C VAL A 18 2.80 8.26 -16.79
N LEU A 19 2.77 8.74 -15.54
CA LEU A 19 3.08 7.91 -14.38
C LEU A 19 2.13 6.71 -14.25
N ALA A 20 0.83 6.92 -14.47
CA ALA A 20 -0.16 5.84 -14.46
C ALA A 20 0.11 4.80 -15.56
N PHE A 21 0.44 5.26 -16.77
CA PHE A 21 0.78 4.40 -17.90
C PHE A 21 2.03 3.55 -17.60
N LEU A 22 3.14 4.18 -17.21
CA LEU A 22 4.40 3.49 -16.87
C LEU A 22 4.19 2.44 -15.77
N ARG A 23 3.45 2.78 -14.71
CA ARG A 23 3.13 1.83 -13.63
C ARG A 23 2.27 0.66 -14.11
N GLY A 24 1.27 0.93 -14.95
CA GLY A 24 0.39 -0.10 -15.48
C GLY A 24 1.15 -1.11 -16.36
N VAL A 25 2.07 -0.64 -17.21
CA VAL A 25 2.91 -1.54 -18.03
C VAL A 25 3.83 -2.40 -17.15
N ARG A 26 4.42 -1.82 -16.10
CA ARG A 26 5.35 -2.53 -15.20
C ARG A 26 4.67 -3.64 -14.38
N THR A 27 3.41 -3.47 -14.02
CA THR A 27 2.69 -4.36 -13.10
C THR A 27 1.89 -5.47 -13.79
N GLY A 28 1.71 -5.42 -15.11
CA GLY A 28 0.98 -6.42 -15.88
C GLY A 28 1.86 -7.13 -16.90
N SER A 29 2.32 -8.36 -16.59
CA SER A 29 3.11 -9.18 -17.52
C SER A 29 2.40 -9.41 -18.86
N GLU A 30 1.09 -9.59 -18.85
CA GLU A 30 0.27 -9.71 -20.06
C GLU A 30 0.19 -8.41 -20.86
N LEU A 31 0.14 -7.24 -20.19
CA LEU A 31 0.16 -5.93 -20.82
C LEU A 31 1.51 -5.66 -21.49
N GLN A 32 2.59 -6.01 -20.79
CA GLN A 32 3.94 -5.91 -21.30
C GLN A 32 4.11 -6.75 -22.57
N LEU A 33 3.61 -8.00 -22.58
CA LEU A 33 3.64 -8.85 -23.77
C LEU A 33 2.82 -8.29 -24.94
N LYS A 34 1.62 -7.76 -24.68
CA LYS A 34 0.76 -7.16 -25.72
C LYS A 34 1.38 -5.90 -26.32
N LEU A 35 1.93 -5.02 -25.48
CA LEU A 35 2.61 -3.80 -25.93
C LEU A 35 3.95 -4.09 -26.60
N ALA A 36 4.69 -5.11 -26.15
CA ALA A 36 5.93 -5.54 -26.80
C ALA A 36 5.69 -6.02 -28.24
N LYS A 37 4.57 -6.70 -28.51
CA LYS A 37 4.15 -7.05 -29.88
C LYS A 37 3.87 -5.82 -30.76
N ALA A 38 3.53 -4.69 -30.14
CA ALA A 38 3.32 -3.40 -30.79
C ALA A 38 4.59 -2.53 -30.86
N GLY A 39 5.75 -3.08 -30.48
CA GLY A 39 7.04 -2.37 -30.51
C GLY A 39 7.41 -1.63 -29.22
N TYR A 40 6.64 -1.76 -28.13
CA TYR A 40 7.05 -1.20 -26.84
C TYR A 40 8.22 -1.98 -26.26
N THR A 41 9.36 -1.32 -26.03
CA THR A 41 10.59 -1.95 -25.55
C THR A 41 10.97 -1.41 -24.18
N ALA A 42 11.96 -2.04 -23.54
CA ALA A 42 12.57 -1.50 -22.33
C ALA A 42 13.14 -0.08 -22.55
N ALA A 43 13.71 0.19 -23.72
CA ALA A 43 14.24 1.51 -24.07
C ALA A 43 13.13 2.58 -24.12
N HIS A 44 11.96 2.26 -24.68
CA HIS A 44 10.80 3.17 -24.68
C HIS A 44 10.28 3.42 -23.26
N HIS A 45 10.36 2.41 -22.38
CA HIS A 45 10.00 2.56 -20.97
C HIS A 45 10.97 3.48 -20.22
N GLU A 46 12.28 3.29 -20.42
CA GLU A 46 13.32 4.13 -19.84
C GLU A 46 13.25 5.57 -20.37
N GLU A 47 12.92 5.75 -21.65
CA GLU A 47 12.68 7.06 -22.24
C GLU A 47 11.51 7.79 -21.57
N GLY A 48 10.38 7.10 -21.33
CA GLY A 48 9.24 7.69 -20.63
C GLY A 48 9.56 8.11 -19.19
N ILE A 49 10.39 7.32 -18.48
CA ILE A 49 10.88 7.69 -17.14
C ILE A 49 11.75 8.94 -17.22
N ARG A 50 12.73 8.99 -18.13
CA ARG A 50 13.62 10.14 -18.31
C ARG A 50 12.83 11.42 -18.63
N LEU A 51 11.92 11.36 -19.59
CA LEU A 51 11.07 12.50 -19.97
C LEU A 51 10.20 12.98 -18.80
N LEU A 52 9.70 12.07 -17.97
CA LEU A 52 8.91 12.41 -16.79
C LEU A 52 9.77 13.08 -15.70
N THR A 53 10.99 12.59 -15.48
CA THR A 53 11.96 13.19 -14.56
C THR A 53 12.35 14.60 -15.01
N ASP A 54 12.68 14.76 -16.29
CA ASP A 54 13.09 16.03 -16.89
C ASP A 54 11.95 17.06 -16.79
N ALA A 55 10.74 16.66 -17.17
CA ALA A 55 9.54 17.49 -17.12
C ALA A 55 9.15 17.96 -15.70
N LEU A 56 9.44 17.16 -14.69
CA LEU A 56 9.16 17.48 -13.28
C LEU A 56 10.36 18.09 -12.55
N ARG A 57 11.51 18.21 -13.23
CA ARG A 57 12.82 18.60 -12.66
C ARG A 57 13.18 17.79 -11.41
N LEU A 58 12.88 16.49 -11.46
CA LEU A 58 13.24 15.57 -10.41
C LEU A 58 14.70 15.15 -10.56
N ALA A 59 15.35 14.71 -9.47
CA ALA A 59 16.69 14.12 -9.57
C ALA A 59 16.65 12.88 -10.49
N PRO A 60 17.72 12.54 -11.22
CA PRO A 60 17.76 11.39 -12.14
C PRO A 60 17.25 10.08 -11.53
N ASP A 61 17.45 9.91 -10.23
CA ASP A 61 17.09 8.70 -9.47
C ASP A 61 15.69 8.76 -8.84
N ALA A 62 15.00 9.90 -8.89
CA ALA A 62 13.72 10.09 -8.20
C ALA A 62 12.54 9.33 -8.83
N LEU A 63 12.69 8.89 -10.08
CA LEU A 63 11.74 8.02 -10.79
C LEU A 63 12.39 6.72 -11.29
N ALA A 64 13.67 6.50 -10.95
CA ALA A 64 14.27 5.20 -11.13
C ALA A 64 13.36 4.16 -10.47
N PRO A 65 13.23 2.96 -11.05
CA PRO A 65 12.41 1.94 -10.42
C PRO A 65 12.93 1.74 -8.99
N GLU A 66 12.10 2.05 -8.00
CA GLU A 66 11.98 1.28 -6.77
C GLU A 66 11.83 -0.18 -7.23
N ARG A 67 12.97 -0.82 -7.49
CA ARG A 67 13.12 -2.24 -7.77
C ARG A 67 13.80 -2.76 -6.51
N GLY A 68 13.12 -3.62 -5.79
CA GLY A 68 13.67 -4.32 -4.64
C GLY A 68 13.24 -3.69 -3.33
N GLU A 69 13.93 -2.67 -2.86
CA GLU A 69 14.08 -2.49 -1.41
C GLU A 69 12.79 -2.21 -0.63
N GLU A 70 11.96 -1.21 -0.95
CA GLU A 70 10.76 -0.94 -0.15
C GLU A 70 9.69 -2.03 -0.25
N GLU A 71 9.48 -2.56 -1.46
CA GLU A 71 8.50 -3.64 -1.69
C GLU A 71 9.00 -4.96 -1.13
N GLU A 72 10.30 -5.23 -1.18
CA GLU A 72 10.95 -6.40 -0.58
C GLU A 72 10.99 -6.28 0.94
N VAL A 73 11.25 -5.09 1.49
CA VAL A 73 11.16 -4.79 2.92
C VAL A 73 9.72 -4.98 3.40
N ARG A 74 8.73 -4.50 2.65
CA ARG A 74 7.31 -4.73 2.95
C ARG A 74 6.94 -6.21 2.84
N ALA A 75 7.40 -6.92 1.80
CA ALA A 75 7.15 -8.36 1.63
C ALA A 75 7.80 -9.20 2.73
N ARG A 76 9.04 -8.88 3.13
CA ARG A 76 9.72 -9.50 4.27
C ARG A 76 8.99 -9.21 5.58
N ALA A 77 8.54 -7.98 5.80
CA ALA A 77 7.74 -7.63 6.96
C ALA A 77 6.40 -8.40 6.98
N GLN A 78 5.73 -8.52 5.83
CA GLN A 78 4.50 -9.29 5.70
C GLN A 78 4.72 -10.78 6.03
N ALA A 79 5.76 -11.40 5.46
CA ALA A 79 6.12 -12.79 5.76
C ALA A 79 6.49 -13.01 7.24
N ALA A 80 7.17 -12.05 7.86
CA ALA A 80 7.45 -12.07 9.29
C ALA A 80 6.16 -12.01 10.12
N MET A 81 5.22 -11.11 9.78
CA MET A 81 3.93 -11.01 10.45
C MET A 81 3.08 -12.27 10.29
N GLU A 82 3.09 -12.93 9.14
CA GLU A 82 2.45 -14.22 8.94
C GLU A 82 3.04 -15.31 9.84
N SER A 83 4.37 -15.35 9.97
CA SER A 83 5.04 -16.29 10.88
C SER A 83 4.65 -16.04 12.33
N VAL A 84 4.66 -14.79 12.79
CA VAL A 84 4.26 -14.38 14.14
C VAL A 84 2.80 -14.75 14.41
N ALA A 85 1.89 -14.42 13.48
CA ALA A 85 0.47 -14.73 13.62
C ALA A 85 0.22 -16.25 13.73
N ARG A 86 0.95 -17.06 12.95
CA ARG A 86 0.78 -18.52 12.92
C ARG A 86 1.39 -19.23 14.12
N ILE A 87 2.56 -18.79 14.59
CA ILE A 87 3.32 -19.49 15.63
C ILE A 87 3.15 -18.80 16.97
N ASP A 88 3.54 -17.54 17.06
CA ASP A 88 3.72 -16.88 18.34
C ASP A 88 2.40 -16.46 18.99
N LEU A 89 1.38 -16.08 18.21
CA LEU A 89 0.05 -15.84 18.78
C LEU A 89 -0.56 -17.10 19.38
N ARG A 90 -0.30 -18.29 18.83
CA ARG A 90 -0.73 -19.56 19.43
C ARG A 90 -0.01 -19.83 20.76
N ARG A 91 1.29 -19.50 20.83
CA ARG A 91 2.08 -19.61 22.07
C ARG A 91 1.59 -18.63 23.13
N ALA A 92 1.32 -17.38 22.77
CA ALA A 92 0.76 -16.38 23.66
C ALA A 92 -0.62 -16.81 24.18
N ARG A 93 -1.48 -17.32 23.30
CA ARG A 93 -2.80 -17.85 23.66
C ARG A 93 -2.70 -18.99 24.66
N ALA A 94 -1.81 -19.96 24.42
CA ALA A 94 -1.60 -21.08 25.34
C ALA A 94 -1.02 -20.62 26.69
N ALA A 95 -0.14 -19.62 26.69
CA ALA A 95 0.44 -19.07 27.92
C ALA A 95 -0.62 -18.40 28.80
N LEU A 96 -1.52 -17.61 28.19
CA LEU A 96 -2.62 -16.96 28.90
C LEU A 96 -3.71 -17.97 29.27
N GLY A 97 -4.16 -18.83 28.36
CA GLY A 97 -5.33 -19.68 28.57
C GLY A 97 -5.26 -20.62 29.79
N ARG A 98 -4.06 -21.02 30.24
CA ARG A 98 -3.91 -21.83 31.46
C ARG A 98 -3.91 -21.01 32.76
N ARG A 99 -3.39 -19.79 32.74
CA ARG A 99 -3.06 -19.01 33.96
C ARG A 99 -3.90 -17.74 34.12
N HIS A 100 -4.36 -17.18 33.01
CA HIS A 100 -5.05 -15.91 32.85
C HIS A 100 -6.16 -16.04 31.79
N PRO A 101 -7.17 -16.92 32.01
CA PRO A 101 -8.19 -17.21 31.01
C PRO A 101 -9.04 -15.99 30.64
N ASP A 102 -9.29 -15.08 31.59
CA ASP A 102 -10.05 -13.85 31.33
C ASP A 102 -9.27 -12.90 30.42
N HIS A 103 -7.94 -12.78 30.63
CA HIS A 103 -7.05 -12.02 29.73
C HIS A 103 -6.94 -12.66 28.36
N GLU A 104 -6.90 -14.00 28.28
CA GLU A 104 -6.94 -14.71 27.01
C GLU A 104 -8.21 -14.36 26.24
N ALA A 105 -9.38 -14.43 26.88
CA ALA A 105 -10.66 -14.15 26.24
C ALA A 105 -10.75 -12.69 25.75
N VAL A 106 -10.28 -11.73 26.55
CA VAL A 106 -10.28 -10.31 26.17
C VAL A 106 -9.32 -10.02 25.02
N VAL A 107 -8.06 -10.48 25.12
CA VAL A 107 -7.04 -10.23 24.11
C VAL A 107 -7.38 -10.94 22.80
N PHE A 108 -7.68 -12.24 22.87
CA PHE A 108 -7.93 -13.05 21.67
C PHE A 108 -9.34 -12.90 21.10
N GLY A 109 -10.31 -12.38 21.87
CA GLY A 109 -11.59 -11.95 21.34
C GLY A 109 -11.44 -10.84 20.31
N ARG A 110 -10.61 -9.84 20.60
CA ARG A 110 -10.29 -8.74 19.66
C ARG A 110 -9.44 -9.20 18.47
N VAL A 111 -8.50 -10.11 18.69
CA VAL A 111 -7.74 -10.74 17.60
C VAL A 111 -8.69 -11.47 16.63
N ALA A 112 -9.66 -12.21 17.15
CA ALA A 112 -10.65 -12.91 16.31
C ALA A 112 -11.62 -11.97 15.57
N GLU A 113 -11.89 -10.77 16.10
CA GLU A 113 -12.59 -9.70 15.37
C GLU A 113 -11.73 -9.18 14.21
N ALA A 114 -10.45 -8.94 14.45
CA ALA A 114 -9.51 -8.47 13.44
C ALA A 114 -9.34 -9.49 12.29
N GLU A 115 -9.27 -10.79 12.60
CA GLU A 115 -9.21 -11.84 11.59
C GLU A 115 -10.45 -11.86 10.68
N ARG A 116 -11.64 -11.63 11.27
CA ARG A 116 -12.91 -11.53 10.52
C ARG A 116 -12.96 -10.28 9.63
N MET A 117 -12.54 -9.12 10.14
CA MET A 117 -12.57 -7.85 9.41
C MET A 117 -11.46 -7.76 8.34
N GLY A 118 -10.27 -8.26 8.66
CA GLY A 118 -9.06 -8.12 7.85
C GLY A 118 -8.86 -9.17 6.77
N LYS A 119 -9.82 -10.10 6.55
CA LYS A 119 -9.73 -11.20 5.57
C LYS A 119 -8.40 -11.98 5.63
N GLY A 120 -7.85 -12.17 6.83
CA GLY A 120 -6.56 -12.87 7.01
C GLY A 120 -5.30 -12.01 6.85
N ASN A 121 -5.38 -10.67 6.94
CA ASN A 121 -4.18 -9.83 7.02
C ASN A 121 -3.44 -10.04 8.35
N ALA A 122 -2.35 -10.80 8.32
CA ALA A 122 -1.56 -11.13 9.50
C ALA A 122 -0.96 -9.90 10.22
N ALA A 123 -0.55 -8.86 9.50
CA ALA A 123 0.00 -7.65 10.10
C ALA A 123 -1.02 -6.89 10.93
N LEU A 124 -2.28 -6.83 10.46
CA LEU A 124 -3.38 -6.23 11.22
C LEU A 124 -3.73 -7.07 12.47
N THR A 125 -3.73 -8.39 12.34
CA THR A 125 -3.96 -9.31 13.47
C THR A 125 -2.91 -9.14 14.55
N VAL A 126 -1.63 -9.07 14.18
CA VAL A 126 -0.52 -8.83 15.12
C VAL A 126 -0.62 -7.44 15.75
N ARG A 127 -0.97 -6.40 14.98
CA ARG A 127 -1.15 -5.05 15.51
C ARG A 127 -2.26 -5.01 16.57
N MET A 128 -3.41 -5.63 16.31
CA MET A 128 -4.51 -5.69 17.27
C MET A 128 -4.13 -6.42 18.56
N PHE A 129 -3.33 -7.49 18.47
CA PHE A 129 -2.77 -8.14 19.65
C PHE A 129 -1.86 -7.18 20.46
N LEU A 130 -0.96 -6.45 19.79
CA LEU A 130 -0.05 -5.49 20.44
C LEU A 130 -0.79 -4.31 21.08
N ASP A 131 -1.82 -3.80 20.40
CA ASP A 131 -2.65 -2.72 20.93
C ASP A 131 -3.39 -3.19 22.20
N MET A 132 -3.90 -4.42 22.23
CA MET A 132 -4.50 -5.00 23.44
C MET A 132 -3.51 -5.14 24.59
N LEU A 133 -2.27 -5.56 24.32
CA LEU A 133 -1.24 -5.61 25.38
C LEU A 133 -0.88 -4.22 25.90
N SER A 134 -0.82 -3.22 25.01
CA SER A 134 -0.59 -1.83 25.39
C SER A 134 -1.72 -1.26 26.24
N LEU A 135 -2.97 -1.68 25.97
CA LEU A 135 -4.14 -1.35 26.78
C LEU A 135 -4.10 -2.02 28.16
N LEU A 136 -3.61 -3.26 28.27
CA LEU A 136 -3.40 -3.91 29.58
C LEU A 136 -2.29 -3.23 30.40
N GLU A 137 -1.30 -2.63 29.74
CA GLU A 137 -0.22 -1.85 30.37
C GLU A 137 -0.67 -0.45 30.79
N SER A 138 -1.67 0.12 30.10
CA SER A 138 -2.18 1.44 30.42
C SER A 138 -2.97 1.41 31.73
N LYS A 139 -3.03 2.56 32.40
CA LYS A 139 -3.88 2.73 33.58
C LYS A 139 -5.34 2.99 33.20
N ASP A 140 -5.62 3.14 31.91
CA ASP A 140 -6.95 3.45 31.41
C ASP A 140 -7.75 2.15 31.34
N PRO A 141 -8.86 2.04 32.08
CA PRO A 141 -9.70 0.87 31.99
C PRO A 141 -10.20 0.74 30.56
N PHE A 142 -9.89 -0.39 29.93
CA PHE A 142 -10.51 -0.75 28.66
C PHE A 142 -12.03 -0.78 28.85
N GLU A 143 -12.76 -0.04 28.02
CA GLU A 143 -14.21 0.03 28.06
C GLU A 143 -14.79 -1.40 27.98
N GLY A 144 -15.30 -1.90 29.11
CA GLY A 144 -15.88 -3.24 29.23
C GLY A 144 -14.97 -4.36 29.76
N SER A 145 -13.67 -4.15 30.04
CA SER A 145 -12.88 -5.17 30.77
C SER A 145 -12.96 -4.91 32.28
N GLN A 146 -13.53 -5.85 33.04
CA GLN A 146 -13.53 -5.81 34.51
C GLN A 146 -12.19 -6.29 35.11
N LEU A 147 -11.10 -6.25 34.34
CA LEU A 147 -9.80 -6.80 34.73
C LEU A 147 -9.08 -5.85 35.68
N ALA A 148 -8.63 -6.37 36.82
CA ALA A 148 -7.88 -5.61 37.80
C ALA A 148 -6.45 -5.30 37.31
N ALA A 149 -5.94 -4.12 37.65
CA ALA A 149 -4.59 -3.67 37.25
C ALA A 149 -3.45 -4.58 37.74
N GLU A 150 -3.62 -5.26 38.88
CA GLU A 150 -2.66 -6.28 39.35
C GLU A 150 -2.70 -7.52 38.44
N ALA A 151 -3.89 -8.03 38.14
CA ALA A 151 -4.06 -9.19 37.26
C ALA A 151 -3.53 -8.92 35.83
N ASN A 152 -3.67 -7.67 35.33
CA ASN A 152 -3.05 -7.26 34.07
C ASN A 152 -1.52 -7.36 34.12
N ARG A 153 -0.89 -6.89 35.20
CA ARG A 153 0.56 -6.99 35.39
C ARG A 153 1.03 -8.44 35.48
N GLU A 154 0.30 -9.31 36.17
CA GLU A 154 0.63 -10.73 36.26
C GLU A 154 0.52 -11.46 34.91
N ALA A 155 -0.50 -11.13 34.11
CA ALA A 155 -0.68 -11.65 32.76
C ALA A 155 0.46 -11.20 31.84
N LEU A 156 0.83 -9.91 31.89
CA LEU A 156 1.94 -9.36 31.13
C LEU A 156 3.29 -9.95 31.55
N ALA A 157 3.50 -10.19 32.85
CA ALA A 157 4.69 -10.87 33.37
C ALA A 157 4.77 -12.31 32.86
N THR A 158 3.64 -13.03 32.85
CA THR A 158 3.57 -14.38 32.31
C THR A 158 3.92 -14.43 30.82
N LEU A 159 3.51 -13.43 30.04
CA LEU A 159 3.91 -13.30 28.64
C LEU A 159 5.41 -12.97 28.50
N ALA A 160 5.93 -12.05 29.32
CA ALA A 160 7.35 -11.70 29.33
C ALA A 160 8.25 -12.92 29.63
N ASP A 161 7.89 -13.74 30.62
CA ASP A 161 8.58 -14.99 30.97
C ASP A 161 8.58 -16.02 29.83
N ARG A 162 7.65 -15.90 28.87
CA ARG A 162 7.54 -16.77 27.70
C ARG A 162 8.22 -16.21 26.45
N GLY A 163 8.95 -15.10 26.62
CA GLY A 163 9.72 -14.45 25.57
C GLY A 163 9.00 -13.29 24.89
N PHE A 164 7.78 -12.92 25.31
CA PHE A 164 7.05 -11.76 24.77
C PHE A 164 7.44 -10.48 25.51
N SER A 165 8.73 -10.16 25.50
CA SER A 165 9.28 -8.99 26.18
C SER A 165 8.80 -7.68 25.55
N PRO A 166 8.86 -6.55 26.28
CA PRO A 166 8.56 -5.24 25.71
C PRO A 166 9.39 -4.91 24.45
N ALA A 167 10.66 -5.34 24.41
CA ALA A 167 11.53 -5.14 23.27
C ALA A 167 11.03 -5.90 22.02
N LEU A 168 10.65 -7.17 22.19
CA LEU A 168 10.07 -7.95 21.09
C LEU A 168 8.76 -7.36 20.60
N ARG A 169 7.90 -6.88 21.53
CA ARG A 169 6.65 -6.20 21.16
C ARG A 169 6.89 -4.92 20.37
N ALA A 170 7.90 -4.13 20.73
CA ALA A 170 8.29 -2.93 19.99
C ALA A 170 8.82 -3.26 18.58
N GLU A 171 9.60 -4.33 18.44
CA GLU A 171 10.05 -4.83 17.14
C GLU A 171 8.88 -5.24 16.24
N TRP A 172 7.93 -6.01 16.78
CA TRP A 172 6.73 -6.41 16.03
C TRP A 172 5.85 -5.21 15.67
N LEU A 173 5.77 -4.20 16.53
CA LEU A 173 5.05 -2.96 16.23
C LEU A 173 5.70 -2.22 15.06
N ALA A 174 7.02 -2.15 15.01
CA ALA A 174 7.74 -1.54 13.90
C ALA A 174 7.52 -2.31 12.58
N LEU A 175 7.63 -3.64 12.63
CA LEU A 175 7.37 -4.50 11.47
C LEU A 175 5.91 -4.41 10.99
N SER A 176 4.94 -4.32 11.89
CA SER A 176 3.53 -4.18 11.52
C SER A 176 3.28 -2.86 10.79
N LYS A 177 3.92 -1.76 11.20
CA LYS A 177 3.82 -0.46 10.51
C LYS A 177 4.36 -0.53 9.09
N VAL A 178 5.52 -1.18 8.91
CA VAL A 178 6.11 -1.40 7.59
C VAL A 178 5.19 -2.25 6.70
N ALA A 179 4.68 -3.36 7.24
CA ALA A 179 3.77 -4.26 6.54
C ALA A 179 2.43 -3.58 6.15
N LEU A 180 1.90 -2.69 7.00
CA LEU A 180 0.69 -1.91 6.74
C LEU A 180 0.93 -0.68 5.86
N GLY A 181 2.18 -0.37 5.51
CA GLY A 181 2.54 0.79 4.70
C GLY A 181 2.49 2.13 5.45
N GLU A 182 2.57 2.11 6.78
CA GLU A 182 2.58 3.28 7.67
C GLU A 182 3.99 3.91 7.80
N THR A 183 4.84 3.83 6.76
CA THR A 183 6.19 4.42 6.82
C THR A 183 6.13 5.95 6.90
N PRO A 184 7.00 6.61 7.69
CA PRO A 184 7.16 8.06 7.65
C PRO A 184 7.59 8.46 6.23
N ASN A 185 6.70 9.11 5.50
CA ASN A 185 7.00 9.64 4.18
C ASN A 185 8.12 10.69 4.33
N ALA A 186 9.29 10.47 3.73
CA ALA A 186 10.24 11.56 3.54
C ALA A 186 9.56 12.66 2.69
N PRO A 187 9.90 13.95 2.89
CA PRO A 187 9.30 15.03 2.10
C PRO A 187 9.57 14.78 0.62
N ARG A 188 8.51 14.52 -0.15
CA ARG A 188 8.60 14.46 -1.61
C ARG A 188 8.88 15.88 -2.09
N PRO A 189 9.98 16.13 -2.83
CA PRO A 189 10.20 17.46 -3.39
C PRO A 189 9.02 17.86 -4.27
N GLU A 190 8.54 19.09 -4.09
CA GLU A 190 7.42 19.60 -4.88
C GLU A 190 7.84 19.73 -6.36
N PRO A 191 7.09 19.16 -7.31
CA PRO A 191 7.41 19.25 -8.73
C PRO A 191 7.31 20.70 -9.21
N LYS A 192 8.28 21.13 -10.03
CA LYS A 192 8.25 22.43 -10.71
C LYS A 192 7.83 22.22 -12.16
N PHE A 193 6.75 22.87 -12.59
CA PHE A 193 6.12 22.67 -13.90
C PHE A 193 6.54 23.70 -14.96
N ASP A 194 7.81 24.11 -14.95
CA ASP A 194 8.28 25.29 -15.71
C ASP A 194 9.24 24.94 -16.87
N ASP A 195 9.19 23.72 -17.40
CA ASP A 195 10.01 23.28 -18.55
C ASP A 195 9.12 22.88 -19.74
N GLU A 196 8.71 23.89 -20.51
CA GLU A 196 7.80 23.72 -21.64
C GLU A 196 8.31 22.74 -22.72
N PRO A 197 9.60 22.75 -23.13
CA PRO A 197 10.14 21.74 -24.03
C PRO A 197 10.06 20.31 -23.48
N ALA A 198 10.43 20.10 -22.21
CA ALA A 198 10.36 18.77 -21.59
C ALA A 198 8.92 18.27 -21.49
N MET A 199 7.96 19.15 -21.18
CA MET A 199 6.53 18.83 -21.12
C MET A 199 5.95 18.47 -22.49
N LEU A 200 6.39 19.14 -23.56
CA LEU A 200 6.00 18.80 -24.93
C LEU A 200 6.53 17.43 -25.34
N ALA A 201 7.79 17.13 -25.02
CA ALA A 201 8.39 15.82 -25.29
C ALA A 201 7.67 14.70 -24.52
N LEU A 202 7.40 14.91 -23.23
CA LEU A 202 6.64 13.98 -22.38
C LEU A 202 5.23 13.74 -22.93
N ARG A 203 4.55 14.79 -23.40
CA ARG A 203 3.21 14.68 -23.99
C ARG A 203 3.23 13.92 -25.32
N GLY A 204 4.22 14.19 -26.18
CA GLY A 204 4.39 13.48 -27.46
C GLY A 204 4.58 11.98 -27.23
N TRP A 205 5.51 11.63 -26.34
CA TRP A 205 5.75 10.25 -25.93
C TRP A 205 4.47 9.58 -25.39
N TYR A 206 3.74 10.26 -24.50
CA TYR A 206 2.51 9.72 -23.94
C TYR A 206 1.41 9.53 -24.98
N ALA A 207 1.23 10.48 -25.91
CA ALA A 207 0.21 10.40 -26.94
C ALA A 207 0.43 9.19 -27.85
N GLU A 208 1.67 8.97 -28.30
CA GLU A 208 2.04 7.82 -29.13
C GLU A 208 1.70 6.49 -28.45
N TRP A 209 2.17 6.31 -27.22
CA TRP A 209 2.00 5.04 -26.52
C TRP A 209 0.60 4.82 -25.97
N ALA A 210 -0.12 5.88 -25.61
CA ALA A 210 -1.52 5.80 -25.23
C ALA A 210 -2.41 5.39 -26.40
N GLU A 211 -2.18 5.94 -27.61
CA GLU A 211 -2.93 5.55 -28.80
C GLU A 211 -2.60 4.12 -29.25
N THR A 212 -1.32 3.75 -29.19
CA THR A 212 -0.90 2.37 -29.47
C THR A 212 -1.57 1.40 -28.50
N ALA A 213 -1.57 1.70 -27.20
CA ALA A 213 -2.23 0.88 -26.18
C ALA A 213 -3.75 0.77 -26.41
N ARG A 214 -4.43 1.86 -26.78
CA ARG A 214 -5.87 1.83 -27.13
C ARG A 214 -6.15 0.96 -28.36
N ALA A 215 -5.25 0.95 -29.33
CA ALA A 215 -5.41 0.15 -30.54
C ALA A 215 -5.23 -1.36 -30.28
N VAL A 216 -4.28 -1.74 -29.41
CA VAL A 216 -3.92 -3.16 -29.20
C VAL A 216 -4.59 -3.81 -27.99
N LEU A 217 -5.13 -3.01 -27.06
CA LEU A 217 -5.81 -3.51 -25.86
C LEU A 217 -7.33 -3.36 -26.01
N SER A 218 -8.01 -4.50 -26.16
CA SER A 218 -9.47 -4.56 -26.24
C SER A 218 -10.17 -4.53 -24.86
N SER A 219 -9.45 -4.85 -23.78
CA SER A 219 -10.03 -4.96 -22.45
C SER A 219 -10.10 -3.60 -21.75
N ARG A 220 -11.30 -3.21 -21.33
CA ARG A 220 -11.50 -2.01 -20.49
C ARG A 220 -10.72 -2.10 -19.16
N VAL A 221 -10.54 -3.30 -18.61
CA VAL A 221 -9.77 -3.51 -17.38
C VAL A 221 -8.28 -3.17 -17.62
N ASP A 222 -7.75 -3.57 -18.77
CA ASP A 222 -6.37 -3.28 -19.18
C ASP A 222 -6.17 -1.78 -19.42
N LEU A 223 -7.15 -1.11 -20.05
CA LEU A 223 -7.13 0.34 -20.24
C LEU A 223 -7.25 1.11 -18.91
N ILE A 224 -8.03 0.62 -17.95
CA ILE A 224 -8.10 1.22 -16.59
C ILE A 224 -6.74 1.08 -15.88
N ARG A 225 -6.09 -0.08 -16.00
CA ARG A 225 -4.76 -0.33 -15.40
C ARG A 225 -3.67 0.61 -15.94
N LEU A 226 -3.77 0.99 -17.21
CA LEU A 226 -2.87 1.97 -17.84
C LEU A 226 -3.27 3.44 -17.60
N GLY A 227 -4.35 3.70 -16.86
CA GLY A 227 -4.87 5.05 -16.66
C GLY A 227 -5.52 5.67 -17.91
N LEU A 228 -5.83 4.85 -18.93
CA LEU A 228 -6.42 5.28 -20.20
C LEU A 228 -7.95 5.30 -20.19
N ALA A 229 -8.57 4.67 -19.18
CA ALA A 229 -10.01 4.66 -18.96
C ALA A 229 -10.35 4.82 -17.47
N GLN A 230 -11.53 5.38 -17.17
CA GLN A 230 -12.03 5.50 -15.80
C GLN A 230 -13.03 4.40 -15.47
N ARG A 231 -13.02 3.94 -14.21
CA ARG A 231 -14.07 3.09 -13.67
C ARG A 231 -15.31 3.94 -13.44
N LYS A 232 -16.47 3.56 -14.01
CA LYS A 232 -17.74 4.21 -13.66
C LYS A 232 -17.96 4.05 -12.15
N ARG A 233 -18.20 5.15 -11.44
CA ARG A 233 -18.76 5.09 -10.08
C ARG A 233 -20.20 4.58 -10.21
N ALA A 234 -20.55 3.57 -9.42
CA ALA A 234 -21.93 3.11 -9.31
C ALA A 234 -22.70 4.09 -8.42
N SER A 235 -23.28 5.11 -9.03
CA SER A 235 -24.31 5.96 -8.42
C SER A 235 -25.01 6.76 -9.54
N ASP A 236 -25.98 6.13 -10.21
CA ASP A 236 -27.30 6.71 -10.48
C ASP A 236 -28.15 5.66 -11.24
N SER A 237 -28.80 4.79 -10.49
CA SER A 237 -29.86 3.90 -11.03
C SER A 237 -30.78 3.49 -9.88
N SER A 238 -31.39 4.48 -9.23
CA SER A 238 -32.49 4.29 -8.29
C SER A 238 -33.27 5.60 -8.14
N GLN A 239 -33.93 6.05 -9.20
CA GLN A 239 -35.17 6.84 -9.14
C GLN A 239 -35.67 7.14 -10.56
N ASP A 240 -36.30 6.13 -11.18
CA ASP A 240 -37.41 6.35 -12.11
C ASP A 240 -38.19 5.03 -12.17
N ASP A 241 -39.26 4.95 -11.38
CA ASP A 241 -40.37 3.99 -11.52
C ASP A 241 -41.39 4.32 -10.42
N GLY A 242 -42.56 4.83 -10.81
CA GLY A 242 -43.74 4.85 -9.95
C GLY A 242 -44.67 6.05 -10.15
N ASP A 243 -45.39 5.99 -11.26
CA ASP A 243 -46.71 6.58 -11.58
C ASP A 243 -47.60 6.93 -10.36
#